data_AF-A0A7J8KKF3-F1
#
_entry.id   AF-A0A7J8KKF3-F1
#
_cell.length_a   1.000
_cell.length_b   1.000
_cell.length_c   1.000
_cell.angle_alpha   90.00
_cell.angle_beta   90.00
_cell.angle_gamma   90.00
#
_symmetry.space_group_name_H-M   'P 1'
#
loop_
_entity.id
_entity.type
_entity.pdbx_description
1 polymer ?
#
loop_
_entity_poly.entity_id
_entity_poly.type
_entity_poly.pdbx_seq_one_letter_code
_entity_poly.pdbx_strand_id
1 'polypeptide(L)'
;MPFYNSEEERQHGLHQLQQRQKHLIEFCYTVAQKYLFEGKHEDAVPAALHSLRFRMNVHGLSSVELVPAYLLLAEASLGLGRIVQAEEYLSQAQWTVLKSTECSYATHSLLHRNLGLLCMAKENYEEARYHLANDIYFASCAFGTEDIRTSGGYFHLANIFYGLNKLDLADTLYTKVSEIWNKYLNDHYQVLSQARIQQVDLLGKRFEADTGLDEAQEAEAIQILTSVLNIRESTSDKAPRKTIFVLKILVMLYYLMMNYSKAQEYAMRAFNLAKEQQLSDHEQNTIQELLNLILAEEGYPII
;
A
#
# COMPACT_ATOMS: atom_id res chain seq x y z
N MET A 1 17.30 -12.05 35.39
CA MET A 1 17.05 -10.59 35.32
C MET A 1 18.39 -9.88 35.32
N PRO A 2 18.61 -8.83 34.51
CA PRO A 2 19.81 -8.00 34.65
C PRO A 2 19.83 -7.35 36.03
N PHE A 3 20.96 -7.42 36.74
CA PHE A 3 21.16 -6.76 38.03
C PHE A 3 21.62 -5.32 37.75
N TYR A 4 20.83 -4.33 38.16
CA TYR A 4 21.17 -2.90 38.03
C TYR A 4 21.59 -2.37 39.40
N ASN A 5 22.81 -1.83 39.51
CA ASN A 5 23.44 -1.47 40.78
C ASN A 5 23.10 -0.04 41.22
N SER A 6 22.74 0.87 40.30
CA SER A 6 22.32 2.24 40.62
C SER A 6 20.90 2.58 40.12
N GLU A 7 20.30 3.64 40.66
CA GLU A 7 19.00 4.15 40.18
C GLU A 7 19.09 4.67 38.74
N GLU A 8 20.21 5.31 38.40
CA GLU A 8 20.49 5.80 37.04
C GLU A 8 20.58 4.63 36.04
N GLU A 9 21.24 3.53 36.40
CA GLU A 9 21.31 2.32 35.57
C GLU A 9 19.93 1.69 35.36
N ARG A 10 19.07 1.70 36.39
CA ARG A 10 17.67 1.24 36.27
C ARG A 10 16.87 2.13 35.32
N GLN A 11 16.94 3.46 35.47
CA GLN A 11 16.23 4.39 34.59
C GLN A 11 16.74 4.30 33.15
N HIS A 12 18.04 4.18 32.95
CA HIS A 12 18.64 3.98 31.64
C HIS A 12 18.19 2.67 30.98
N GLY A 13 18.18 1.56 31.75
CA GLY A 13 17.68 0.27 31.28
C GLY A 13 16.20 0.30 30.88
N LEU A 14 15.35 0.97 31.67
CA LEU A 14 13.93 1.17 31.35
C LEU A 14 13.76 1.99 30.08
N HIS A 15 14.54 3.06 29.91
CA HIS A 15 14.48 3.89 28.71
C HIS A 15 14.88 3.10 27.44
N GLN A 16 15.97 2.34 27.50
CA GLN A 16 16.39 1.47 26.40
C GLN A 16 15.33 0.40 26.08
N LEU A 17 14.72 -0.20 27.10
CA LEU A 17 13.65 -1.18 26.92
C LEU A 17 12.45 -0.56 26.20
N GLN A 18 12.03 0.63 26.62
CA GLN A 18 10.91 1.34 26.00
C GLN A 18 11.21 1.71 24.54
N GLN A 19 12.43 2.18 24.23
CA GLN A 19 12.86 2.46 22.86
C GLN A 19 12.83 1.21 21.98
N ARG A 20 13.35 0.07 22.49
CA ARG A 20 13.31 -1.21 21.77
C ARG A 20 11.88 -1.67 21.52
N GLN A 21 10.99 -1.52 22.50
CA GLN A 21 9.58 -1.86 22.33
C GLN A 21 8.92 -0.97 21.28
N LYS A 22 9.19 0.34 21.25
CA LYS A 22 8.69 1.23 20.19
C LYS A 22 9.16 0.80 18.79
N HIS A 23 10.43 0.42 18.65
CA HIS A 23 10.94 -0.09 17.38
C HIS A 23 10.25 -1.41 16.98
N LEU A 24 10.03 -2.32 17.93
CA LEU A 24 9.30 -3.57 17.71
C LEU A 24 7.83 -3.35 17.35
N ILE A 25 7.20 -2.30 17.88
CA ILE A 25 5.82 -1.91 17.50
C ILE A 25 5.76 -1.64 15.99
N GLU A 26 6.63 -0.77 15.49
CA GLU A 26 6.68 -0.37 14.08
C GLU A 26 7.09 -1.55 13.18
N PHE A 27 8.13 -2.29 13.58
CA PHE A 27 8.55 -3.49 12.83
C PHE A 27 7.43 -4.52 12.69
N CYS A 28 6.77 -4.90 13.79
CA CYS A 28 5.66 -5.85 13.74
C CYS A 28 4.46 -5.31 12.97
N TYR A 29 4.23 -4.00 13.01
CA TYR A 29 3.16 -3.33 12.27
C TYR A 29 3.40 -3.43 10.76
N THR A 30 4.58 -3.02 10.27
CA THR A 30 4.94 -3.10 8.85
C THR A 30 4.96 -4.54 8.34
N VAL A 31 5.49 -5.50 9.11
CA VAL A 31 5.47 -6.92 8.73
C VAL A 31 4.04 -7.45 8.59
N ALA A 32 3.15 -7.10 9.52
CA ALA A 32 1.75 -7.49 9.44
C ALA A 32 1.06 -6.89 8.20
N GLN A 33 1.25 -5.60 7.93
CA GLN A 33 0.70 -4.95 6.74
C GLN A 33 1.18 -5.61 5.44
N LYS A 34 2.50 -5.86 5.33
CA LYS A 34 3.08 -6.56 4.18
C LYS A 34 2.40 -7.91 3.96
N TYR A 35 2.26 -8.72 5.01
CA TYR A 35 1.58 -10.01 4.90
C TYR A 35 0.11 -9.89 4.50
N LEU A 36 -0.61 -8.86 4.97
CA LEU A 36 -1.98 -8.60 4.53
C LEU A 36 -2.05 -8.32 3.02
N PHE A 37 -1.19 -7.44 2.51
CA PHE A 37 -1.18 -7.09 1.09
C PHE A 37 -0.68 -8.23 0.19
N GLU A 38 0.17 -9.12 0.71
CA GLU A 38 0.57 -10.37 0.04
C GLU A 38 -0.50 -11.47 0.13
N GLY A 39 -1.62 -11.25 0.84
CA GLY A 39 -2.68 -12.24 1.04
C GLY A 39 -2.34 -13.35 2.06
N LYS A 40 -1.23 -13.22 2.78
CA LYS A 40 -0.76 -14.16 3.81
C LYS A 40 -1.42 -13.85 5.15
N HIS A 41 -2.75 -13.97 5.19
CA HIS A 41 -3.53 -13.57 6.37
C HIS A 41 -3.19 -14.37 7.64
N GLU A 42 -2.82 -15.65 7.52
CA GLU A 42 -2.38 -16.47 8.66
C GLU A 42 -1.08 -15.93 9.28
N ASP A 43 -0.12 -15.53 8.45
CA ASP A 43 1.18 -14.99 8.88
C ASP A 43 1.06 -13.57 9.45
N ALA A 44 0.05 -12.79 9.01
CA ALA A 44 -0.21 -11.45 9.51
C ALA A 44 -0.67 -11.44 10.98
N VAL A 45 -1.42 -12.46 11.43
CA VAL A 45 -1.97 -12.55 12.79
C VAL A 45 -0.90 -12.48 13.89
N PRO A 46 0.15 -13.33 13.90
CA PRO A 46 1.17 -13.26 14.95
C PRO A 46 1.90 -11.92 14.97
N ALA A 47 2.22 -11.34 13.81
CA ALA A 47 2.84 -10.02 13.73
C ALA A 47 1.93 -8.93 14.33
N ALA A 48 0.64 -8.92 13.99
CA ALA A 48 -0.32 -7.97 14.53
C ALA A 48 -0.55 -8.16 16.05
N LEU A 49 -0.61 -9.40 16.55
CA LEU A 49 -0.68 -9.69 17.99
C LEU A 49 0.56 -9.21 18.75
N HIS A 50 1.75 -9.37 18.17
CA HIS A 50 2.97 -8.84 18.75
C HIS A 50 2.97 -7.31 18.79
N SER A 51 2.56 -6.65 17.71
CA SER A 51 2.39 -5.19 17.68
C SER A 51 1.42 -4.73 18.78
N LEU A 52 0.28 -5.39 18.93
CA LEU A 52 -0.70 -5.10 20.00
C LEU A 52 -0.08 -5.25 21.39
N ARG A 53 0.63 -6.36 21.65
CA ARG A 53 1.27 -6.63 22.94
C ARG A 53 2.30 -5.56 23.30
N PHE A 54 3.14 -5.14 22.35
CA PHE A 54 4.11 -4.08 22.61
C PHE A 54 3.44 -2.72 22.81
N ARG A 55 2.39 -2.41 22.04
CA ARG A 55 1.58 -1.19 22.22
C ARG A 55 0.95 -1.14 23.61
N MET A 56 0.39 -2.25 24.10
CA MET A 56 -0.14 -2.36 25.47
C MET A 56 0.94 -2.09 26.54
N ASN A 57 2.15 -2.63 26.36
CA ASN A 57 3.24 -2.46 27.31
C ASN A 57 3.76 -1.01 27.35
N VAL A 58 3.82 -0.34 26.19
CA VAL A 58 4.40 1.02 26.08
C VAL A 58 3.38 2.10 26.42
N HIS A 59 2.11 1.93 26.01
CA HIS A 59 1.10 2.99 26.05
C HIS A 59 -0.07 2.70 27.01
N GLY A 60 -0.20 1.47 27.52
CA GLY A 60 -1.30 1.05 28.38
C GLY A 60 -2.54 0.60 27.60
N LEU A 61 -3.48 -0.02 28.31
CA LEU A 61 -4.65 -0.73 27.76
C LEU A 61 -5.76 0.15 27.18
N SER A 62 -5.74 1.46 27.48
CA SER A 62 -6.78 2.41 27.05
C SER A 62 -6.26 3.40 26.01
N SER A 63 -5.08 3.17 25.43
CA SER A 63 -4.46 4.12 24.51
C SER A 63 -4.98 3.99 23.09
N VAL A 64 -5.19 5.12 22.42
CA VAL A 64 -5.48 5.18 20.98
C VAL A 64 -4.41 4.49 20.13
N GLU A 65 -3.18 4.38 20.67
CA GLU A 65 -2.07 3.67 20.04
C GLU A 65 -2.33 2.17 19.85
N LEU A 66 -3.37 1.59 20.46
CA LEU A 66 -3.76 0.20 20.24
C LEU A 66 -4.54 0.00 18.94
N VAL A 67 -5.19 1.06 18.44
CA VAL A 67 -6.11 1.01 17.30
C VAL A 67 -5.46 0.41 16.05
N PRO A 68 -4.25 0.82 15.61
CA PRO A 68 -3.64 0.25 14.42
C PRO A 68 -3.49 -1.28 14.48
N ALA A 69 -3.15 -1.83 15.66
CA ALA A 69 -3.00 -3.27 15.81
C ALA A 69 -4.35 -4.02 15.81
N TYR A 70 -5.41 -3.44 16.40
CA TYR A 70 -6.77 -3.99 16.28
C TYR A 70 -7.24 -4.02 14.82
N LEU A 71 -6.94 -2.98 14.05
CA LEU A 71 -7.32 -2.90 12.64
C LEU A 71 -6.60 -3.97 11.80
N LEU A 72 -5.29 -4.20 12.02
CA LEU A 72 -4.56 -5.29 11.36
C LEU A 72 -5.14 -6.67 11.68
N LEU A 73 -5.53 -6.89 12.94
CA LEU A 73 -6.15 -8.15 13.37
C LEU A 73 -7.54 -8.33 12.75
N ALA A 74 -8.31 -7.25 12.63
CA ALA A 74 -9.59 -7.27 11.95
C ALA A 74 -9.43 -7.63 10.47
N GLU A 75 -8.50 -6.97 9.76
CA GLU A 75 -8.24 -7.21 8.35
C GLU A 75 -7.74 -8.64 8.09
N ALA A 76 -6.82 -9.13 8.93
CA ALA A 76 -6.37 -10.53 8.88
C ALA A 76 -7.54 -11.50 9.09
N SER A 77 -8.40 -11.21 10.08
CA SER A 77 -9.59 -12.03 10.36
C SER A 77 -10.57 -12.04 9.18
N LEU A 78 -10.78 -10.90 8.52
CA LEU A 78 -11.60 -10.81 7.30
C LEU A 78 -11.00 -11.66 6.17
N GLY A 79 -9.69 -11.56 5.94
CA GLY A 79 -8.99 -12.38 4.93
C GLY A 79 -9.06 -13.89 5.18
N LEU A 80 -9.22 -14.29 6.45
CA LEU A 80 -9.46 -15.68 6.86
C LEU A 80 -10.95 -16.08 6.87
N GLY A 81 -11.86 -15.20 6.48
CA GLY A 81 -13.31 -15.42 6.53
C GLY A 81 -13.91 -15.44 7.94
N ARG A 82 -13.16 -14.99 8.96
CA ARG A 82 -13.58 -14.97 10.37
C ARG A 82 -14.30 -13.68 10.71
N ILE A 83 -15.50 -13.51 10.15
CA ILE A 83 -16.28 -12.27 10.23
C ILE A 83 -16.57 -11.84 11.67
N VAL A 84 -16.99 -12.77 12.54
CA VAL A 84 -17.28 -12.48 13.96
C VAL A 84 -16.04 -11.95 14.69
N GLN A 85 -14.88 -12.57 14.45
CA GLN A 85 -13.63 -12.14 15.07
C GLN A 85 -13.20 -10.75 14.57
N ALA A 86 -13.40 -10.46 13.29
CA ALA A 86 -13.13 -9.13 12.75
C ALA A 86 -14.01 -8.05 13.40
N GLU A 87 -15.30 -8.35 13.62
CA GLU A 87 -16.23 -7.44 14.30
C GLU A 87 -15.81 -7.14 15.74
N GLU A 88 -15.34 -8.14 16.47
CA GLU A 88 -14.85 -7.97 17.83
C GLU A 88 -13.66 -7.00 17.88
N TYR A 89 -12.67 -7.19 17.01
CA TYR A 89 -11.52 -6.28 16.92
C TYR A 89 -11.91 -4.88 16.48
N LEU A 90 -12.84 -4.74 15.52
CA LEU A 90 -13.33 -3.43 15.08
C LEU A 90 -14.14 -2.72 16.16
N SER A 91 -14.90 -3.46 16.96
CA SER A 91 -15.60 -2.91 18.12
C SER A 91 -14.63 -2.37 19.17
N GLN A 92 -13.52 -3.08 19.42
CA GLN A 92 -12.44 -2.60 20.30
C GLN A 92 -11.76 -1.35 19.76
N ALA A 93 -11.44 -1.32 18.47
CA ALA A 93 -10.87 -0.15 17.80
C ALA A 93 -11.81 1.06 17.91
N GLN A 94 -13.09 0.89 17.56
CA GLN A 94 -14.09 1.95 17.58
C GLN A 94 -14.33 2.49 18.99
N TRP A 95 -14.43 1.61 19.99
CA TRP A 95 -14.55 2.02 21.39
C TRP A 95 -13.35 2.83 21.86
N THR A 96 -12.14 2.41 21.47
CA THR A 96 -10.89 3.10 21.83
C THR A 96 -10.84 4.50 21.22
N VAL A 97 -11.21 4.63 19.94
CA VAL A 97 -11.34 5.94 19.26
C VAL A 97 -12.39 6.82 19.94
N LEU A 98 -13.57 6.27 20.27
CA LEU A 98 -14.66 7.01 20.92
C LEU A 98 -14.28 7.55 22.31
N LYS A 99 -13.42 6.82 23.04
CA LYS A 99 -12.95 7.22 24.38
C LYS A 99 -11.74 8.15 24.35
N SER A 100 -11.13 8.35 23.19
CA SER A 100 -9.97 9.22 23.04
C SER A 100 -10.41 10.66 22.79
N THR A 101 -9.80 11.62 23.49
CA THR A 101 -10.14 13.05 23.34
C THR A 101 -9.60 13.65 22.04
N GLU A 102 -8.51 13.11 21.52
CA GLU A 102 -7.91 13.49 20.25
C GLU A 102 -7.48 12.23 19.49
N CYS A 103 -8.05 12.03 18.31
CA CYS A 103 -7.70 10.93 17.42
C CYS A 103 -7.32 11.52 16.06
N SER A 104 -6.21 11.04 15.49
CA SER A 104 -5.73 11.56 14.22
C SER A 104 -6.69 11.22 13.08
N TYR A 105 -6.73 12.07 12.04
CA TYR A 105 -7.48 11.76 10.83
C TYR A 105 -6.97 10.48 10.14
N ALA A 106 -5.67 10.18 10.20
CA ALA A 106 -5.13 8.92 9.69
C ALA A 106 -5.75 7.69 10.39
N THR A 107 -5.88 7.74 11.72
CA THR A 107 -6.50 6.67 12.50
C THR A 107 -8.00 6.55 12.18
N HIS A 108 -8.70 7.66 12.01
CA HIS A 108 -10.11 7.64 11.58
C HIS A 108 -10.29 7.05 10.19
N SER A 109 -9.41 7.39 9.24
CA SER A 109 -9.42 6.82 7.90
C SER A 109 -9.27 5.30 7.94
N LEU A 110 -8.24 4.78 8.62
CA LEU A 110 -8.01 3.33 8.72
C LEU A 110 -9.16 2.58 9.39
N LEU A 111 -9.77 3.17 10.43
CA LEU A 111 -10.95 2.58 11.08
C LEU A 111 -12.11 2.48 10.09
N HIS A 112 -12.41 3.58 9.39
CA HIS A 112 -13.49 3.60 8.39
C HIS A 112 -13.21 2.68 7.21
N ARG A 113 -11.96 2.56 6.76
CA ARG A 113 -11.58 1.58 5.73
C ARG A 113 -11.97 0.17 6.16
N ASN A 114 -11.55 -0.24 7.34
CA ASN A 114 -11.81 -1.59 7.84
C ASN A 114 -13.30 -1.86 8.13
N LEU A 115 -14.04 -0.87 8.64
CA LEU A 115 -15.50 -0.99 8.77
C LEU A 115 -16.17 -1.13 7.40
N GLY A 116 -15.68 -0.42 6.38
CA GLY A 116 -16.11 -0.57 5.00
C GLY A 116 -15.86 -1.99 4.47
N LEU A 117 -14.66 -2.53 4.67
CA LEU A 117 -14.28 -3.90 4.29
C LEU A 117 -15.15 -4.96 4.99
N LEU A 118 -15.42 -4.79 6.28
CA LEU A 118 -16.33 -5.66 7.01
C LEU A 118 -17.74 -5.63 6.40
N CYS A 119 -18.26 -4.43 6.08
CA CYS A 119 -19.57 -4.29 5.46
C CYS A 119 -19.62 -4.92 4.06
N MET A 120 -18.53 -4.81 3.28
CA MET A 120 -18.40 -5.52 1.99
C MET A 120 -18.44 -7.04 2.17
N ALA A 121 -17.72 -7.58 3.16
CA ALA A 121 -17.71 -9.01 3.47
C ALA A 121 -19.09 -9.53 3.93
N LYS A 122 -19.93 -8.65 4.48
CA LYS A 122 -21.33 -8.92 4.84
C LYS A 122 -22.34 -8.63 3.71
N GLU A 123 -21.85 -8.25 2.52
CA GLU A 123 -22.68 -7.82 1.37
C GLU A 123 -23.57 -6.60 1.66
N ASN A 124 -23.26 -5.82 2.71
CA ASN A 124 -23.94 -4.57 3.02
C ASN A 124 -23.27 -3.38 2.30
N TYR A 125 -23.50 -3.29 0.99
CA TYR A 125 -22.86 -2.29 0.14
C TYR A 125 -23.29 -0.84 0.43
N GLU A 126 -24.45 -0.61 1.02
CA GLU A 126 -24.87 0.75 1.41
C GLU A 126 -23.98 1.29 2.53
N GLU A 127 -23.85 0.54 3.62
CA GLU A 127 -23.02 0.92 4.77
C GLU A 127 -21.53 0.93 4.39
N ALA A 128 -21.10 -0.01 3.55
CA ALA A 128 -19.73 -0.03 3.06
C ALA A 128 -19.37 1.26 2.31
N ARG A 129 -20.28 1.78 1.47
CA ARG A 129 -20.06 3.06 0.77
C ARG A 129 -19.97 4.24 1.73
N TYR A 130 -20.80 4.27 2.77
CA TYR A 130 -20.72 5.31 3.82
C TYR A 130 -19.34 5.31 4.49
N HIS A 131 -18.87 4.14 4.91
CA HIS A 131 -17.58 4.03 5.58
C HIS A 131 -16.41 4.33 4.64
N LEU A 132 -16.40 3.84 3.40
CA LEU A 132 -15.33 4.14 2.45
C LEU A 132 -15.30 5.62 2.02
N ALA A 133 -16.45 6.29 1.94
CA ALA A 133 -16.49 7.74 1.72
C ALA A 133 -15.84 8.51 2.89
N ASN A 134 -16.07 8.07 4.13
CA ASN A 134 -15.39 8.64 5.31
C ASN A 134 -13.90 8.31 5.34
N ASP A 135 -13.48 7.11 4.91
CA ASP A 135 -12.06 6.77 4.72
C ASP A 135 -11.38 7.80 3.79
N ILE A 136 -11.95 8.00 2.59
CA ILE A 136 -11.43 8.97 1.62
C ILE A 136 -11.39 10.38 2.22
N TYR A 137 -12.44 10.82 2.93
CA TYR A 137 -12.49 12.13 3.56
C TYR A 137 -11.37 12.33 4.58
N PHE A 138 -11.24 11.41 5.54
CA PHE A 138 -10.24 11.51 6.60
C PHE A 138 -8.81 11.34 6.06
N ALA A 139 -8.58 10.44 5.10
CA ALA A 139 -7.29 10.30 4.44
C ALA A 139 -6.92 11.58 3.68
N SER A 140 -7.89 12.20 3.01
CA SER A 140 -7.69 13.49 2.34
C SER A 140 -7.34 14.61 3.31
N CYS A 141 -7.95 14.64 4.51
CA CYS A 141 -7.58 15.59 5.55
C CYS A 141 -6.19 15.33 6.15
N ALA A 142 -5.76 14.08 6.21
CA ALA A 142 -4.47 13.70 6.79
C ALA A 142 -3.30 13.89 5.81
N PHE A 143 -3.50 13.54 4.54
CA PHE A 143 -2.42 13.36 3.57
C PHE A 143 -2.63 14.14 2.26
N GLY A 144 -3.87 14.51 1.95
CA GLY A 144 -4.26 15.12 0.69
C GLY A 144 -5.03 14.16 -0.23
N THR A 145 -5.80 14.73 -1.16
CA THR A 145 -6.71 13.99 -2.05
C THR A 145 -5.99 13.17 -3.13
N GLU A 146 -4.71 13.47 -3.39
CA GLU A 146 -3.88 12.82 -4.41
C GLU A 146 -2.68 12.05 -3.82
N ASP A 147 -2.77 11.69 -2.54
CA ASP A 147 -1.75 10.88 -1.86
C ASP A 147 -2.02 9.38 -2.01
N ILE A 148 -0.97 8.57 -2.10
CA ILE A 148 -1.07 7.10 -2.22
C ILE A 148 -1.86 6.49 -1.05
N ARG A 149 -1.81 7.06 0.16
CA ARG A 149 -2.55 6.59 1.33
C ARG A 149 -4.06 6.82 1.20
N THR A 150 -4.46 7.85 0.46
CA THR A 150 -5.86 8.13 0.11
C THR A 150 -6.35 7.21 -1.01
N SER A 151 -5.44 6.68 -1.85
CA SER A 151 -5.78 5.84 -3.00
C SER A 151 -6.51 4.55 -2.63
N GLY A 152 -6.20 3.93 -1.48
CA GLY A 152 -6.85 2.71 -1.01
C GLY A 152 -8.36 2.85 -0.82
N GLY A 153 -8.83 3.99 -0.32
CA GLY A 153 -10.25 4.27 -0.17
C GLY A 153 -10.98 4.36 -1.53
N TYR A 154 -10.37 5.04 -2.51
CA TYR A 154 -10.91 5.07 -3.88
C TYR A 154 -10.94 3.67 -4.51
N PHE A 155 -9.90 2.86 -4.29
CA PHE A 155 -9.81 1.50 -4.81
C PHE A 155 -10.92 0.60 -4.26
N HIS A 156 -11.15 0.58 -2.94
CA HIS A 156 -12.23 -0.22 -2.36
C HIS A 156 -13.61 0.26 -2.81
N LEU A 157 -13.82 1.57 -2.93
CA LEU A 157 -15.08 2.12 -3.42
C LEU A 157 -15.32 1.74 -4.90
N ALA A 158 -14.26 1.69 -5.71
CA ALA A 158 -14.31 1.18 -7.08
C ALA A 158 -14.71 -0.29 -7.12
N ASN A 159 -14.16 -1.13 -6.24
CA ASN A 159 -14.51 -2.55 -6.14
C ASN A 159 -16.00 -2.75 -5.81
N ILE A 160 -16.59 -1.92 -4.96
CA ILE A 160 -18.03 -1.95 -4.70
C ILE A 160 -18.81 -1.64 -5.99
N PHE A 161 -18.47 -0.56 -6.69
CA PHE A 161 -19.18 -0.21 -7.92
C PHE A 161 -19.02 -1.26 -9.02
N TYR A 162 -17.84 -1.87 -9.11
CA TYR A 162 -17.60 -3.00 -10.02
C TYR A 162 -18.49 -4.19 -9.69
N GLY A 163 -18.56 -4.60 -8.42
CA GLY A 163 -19.44 -5.69 -7.96
C GLY A 163 -20.93 -5.40 -8.17
N LEU A 164 -21.34 -4.13 -8.12
CA LEU A 164 -22.71 -3.68 -8.43
C LEU A 164 -22.96 -3.46 -9.94
N ASN A 165 -22.03 -3.86 -10.81
CA ASN A 165 -22.08 -3.68 -12.26
C ASN A 165 -22.25 -2.20 -12.72
N LYS A 166 -21.83 -1.23 -11.89
CA LYS A 166 -21.78 0.19 -12.21
C LYS A 166 -20.41 0.54 -12.80
N LEU A 167 -20.14 -0.01 -13.98
CA LEU A 167 -18.81 -0.03 -14.59
C LEU A 167 -18.22 1.37 -14.85
N ASP A 168 -19.05 2.36 -15.22
CA ASP A 168 -18.58 3.73 -15.47
C ASP A 168 -18.03 4.42 -14.20
N LEU A 169 -18.70 4.18 -13.06
CA LEU A 169 -18.26 4.70 -11.76
C LEU A 169 -16.98 3.97 -11.28
N ALA A 170 -16.95 2.65 -11.45
CA ALA A 170 -15.76 1.86 -11.12
C ALA A 170 -14.55 2.30 -11.95
N ASP A 171 -14.73 2.46 -13.28
CA ASP A 171 -13.67 2.91 -14.18
C ASP A 171 -13.15 4.31 -13.83
N THR A 172 -14.04 5.23 -13.44
CA THR A 172 -13.66 6.58 -12.99
C THR A 172 -12.74 6.50 -11.76
N LEU A 173 -13.11 5.71 -10.75
CA LEU A 173 -12.32 5.58 -9.53
C LEU A 173 -11.02 4.81 -9.74
N TYR A 174 -11.03 3.72 -10.51
CA TYR A 174 -9.79 3.02 -10.88
C TYR A 174 -8.85 3.91 -11.69
N THR A 175 -9.38 4.82 -12.52
CA THR A 175 -8.57 5.81 -13.23
C THR A 175 -7.93 6.76 -12.23
N LYS A 176 -8.68 7.27 -11.25
CA LYS A 176 -8.13 8.13 -10.20
C LYS A 176 -7.04 7.44 -9.37
N VAL A 177 -7.23 6.17 -9.01
CA VAL A 177 -6.20 5.35 -8.34
C VAL A 177 -4.95 5.26 -9.19
N SER A 178 -5.10 4.95 -10.49
CA SER A 178 -3.97 4.85 -11.42
C SER A 178 -3.23 6.17 -11.57
N GLU A 179 -3.93 7.30 -11.64
CA GLU A 179 -3.33 8.64 -11.72
C GLU A 179 -2.51 9.00 -10.48
N ILE A 180 -3.02 8.69 -9.28
CA ILE A 180 -2.31 8.92 -8.02
C ILE A 180 -0.98 8.14 -8.00
N TRP A 181 -1.04 6.84 -8.29
CA TRP A 181 0.15 5.99 -8.33
C TRP A 181 1.12 6.42 -9.44
N ASN A 182 0.62 6.78 -10.62
CA ASN A 182 1.45 7.28 -11.71
C ASN A 182 2.20 8.55 -11.31
N LYS A 183 1.52 9.52 -10.70
CA LYS A 183 2.14 10.76 -10.24
C LYS A 183 3.28 10.48 -9.26
N TYR A 184 2.99 9.70 -8.21
CA TYR A 184 3.98 9.34 -7.20
C TYR A 184 5.20 8.62 -7.81
N LEU A 185 4.97 7.56 -8.58
CA LEU A 185 6.06 6.75 -9.12
C LEU A 185 6.84 7.47 -10.22
N ASN A 186 6.18 8.29 -11.04
CA ASN A 186 6.87 9.10 -12.04
C ASN A 186 7.77 10.15 -11.37
N ASP A 187 7.33 10.80 -10.30
CA ASP A 187 8.17 11.77 -9.58
C ASP A 187 9.47 11.10 -9.05
N HIS A 188 9.36 9.91 -8.45
CA HIS A 188 10.53 9.12 -7.99
C HIS A 188 11.40 8.63 -9.16
N TYR A 189 10.78 8.16 -10.24
CA TYR A 189 11.49 7.75 -11.45
C TYR A 189 12.28 8.92 -12.07
N GLN A 190 11.72 10.12 -12.13
CA GLN A 190 12.41 11.30 -12.67
C GLN A 190 13.60 11.69 -11.80
N VAL A 191 13.45 11.65 -10.47
CA VAL A 191 14.56 11.92 -9.54
C VAL A 191 15.68 10.89 -9.73
N LEU A 192 15.35 9.60 -9.79
CA LEU A 192 16.33 8.54 -10.03
C LEU A 192 17.02 8.69 -11.39
N SER A 193 16.25 8.99 -12.45
CA SER A 193 16.78 9.19 -13.80
C SER A 193 17.75 10.38 -13.85
N GLN A 194 17.44 11.49 -13.19
CA GLN A 194 18.32 12.65 -13.11
C GLN A 194 19.60 12.34 -12.33
N ALA A 195 19.49 11.63 -11.20
CA ALA A 195 20.63 11.20 -10.41
C ALA A 195 21.56 10.28 -11.23
N ARG A 196 21.01 9.38 -12.05
CA ARG A 196 21.78 8.52 -12.97
C ARG A 196 22.57 9.32 -13.98
N ILE A 197 21.95 10.29 -14.66
CA ILE A 197 22.63 11.13 -15.66
C ILE A 197 23.80 11.89 -15.03
N GLN A 198 23.61 12.45 -13.83
CA GLN A 198 24.65 13.23 -13.14
C GLN A 198 25.79 12.38 -12.58
N GLN A 199 25.55 11.10 -12.28
CA GLN A 199 26.54 10.21 -11.66
C GLN A 199 27.38 9.40 -12.66
N VAL A 200 26.95 9.29 -13.92
CA VAL A 200 27.84 8.79 -15.00
C VAL A 200 29.13 9.64 -15.10
N ASP A 201 29.11 10.89 -14.63
CA ASP A 201 30.29 11.77 -14.52
C ASP A 201 31.19 11.53 -13.29
N LEU A 202 30.74 10.81 -12.24
CA LEU A 202 31.45 10.70 -10.96
C LEU A 202 31.40 9.29 -10.34
N LEU A 203 32.43 8.49 -10.63
CA LEU A 203 33.02 7.42 -9.80
C LEU A 203 32.07 6.45 -9.05
N GLY A 204 31.13 5.83 -9.77
CA GLY A 204 30.77 4.42 -9.55
C GLY A 204 30.13 4.03 -8.20
N LYS A 205 29.29 4.89 -7.60
CA LYS A 205 28.41 4.44 -6.49
C LYS A 205 27.26 3.59 -7.04
N ARG A 206 26.96 2.48 -6.34
CA ARG A 206 25.90 1.52 -6.68
C ARG A 206 24.55 2.12 -6.35
N PHE A 207 23.58 2.05 -7.27
CA PHE A 207 22.19 2.45 -6.98
C PHE A 207 21.58 1.46 -6.00
N GLU A 208 20.97 1.99 -4.95
CA GLU A 208 20.06 1.24 -4.07
C GLU A 208 18.64 1.41 -4.60
N ALA A 209 17.79 0.41 -4.41
CA ALA A 209 16.38 0.50 -4.72
C ALA A 209 15.77 1.59 -3.82
N ASP A 210 15.22 2.64 -4.43
CA ASP A 210 14.52 3.70 -3.70
C ASP A 210 13.22 4.02 -4.42
N THR A 211 12.16 3.35 -3.96
CA THR A 211 10.78 3.62 -4.36
C THR A 211 10.18 4.80 -3.58
N GLY A 212 10.84 5.27 -2.52
CA GLY A 212 10.25 6.14 -1.49
C GLY A 212 9.21 5.46 -0.59
N LEU A 213 9.02 4.14 -0.74
CA LEU A 213 8.02 3.32 -0.05
C LEU A 213 8.70 2.36 0.93
N ASP A 214 7.99 2.02 2.01
CA ASP A 214 8.36 0.85 2.80
C ASP A 214 7.87 -0.46 2.14
N GLU A 215 8.38 -1.61 2.62
CA GLU A 215 8.04 -2.92 2.04
C GLU A 215 6.53 -3.24 2.06
N ALA A 216 5.77 -2.70 3.02
CA ALA A 216 4.33 -2.91 3.08
C ALA A 216 3.62 -2.06 2.03
N GLN A 217 4.03 -0.81 1.85
CA GLN A 217 3.50 0.07 0.81
C GLN A 217 3.84 -0.43 -0.60
N GLU A 218 5.01 -1.03 -0.81
CA GLU A 218 5.35 -1.71 -2.07
C GLU A 218 4.41 -2.89 -2.33
N ALA A 219 4.10 -3.70 -1.31
CA ALA A 219 3.15 -4.79 -1.41
C ALA A 219 1.73 -4.29 -1.72
N GLU A 220 1.28 -3.21 -1.07
CA GLU A 220 -0.01 -2.55 -1.35
C GLU A 220 -0.07 -2.07 -2.80
N ALA A 221 0.99 -1.39 -3.27
CA ALA A 221 1.07 -0.89 -4.64
C ALA A 221 0.94 -2.02 -5.66
N ILE A 222 1.68 -3.12 -5.46
CA ILE A 222 1.61 -4.30 -6.32
C ILE A 222 0.18 -4.87 -6.32
N GLN A 223 -0.42 -5.07 -5.14
CA GLN A 223 -1.75 -5.65 -5.01
C GLN A 223 -2.81 -4.79 -5.71
N ILE A 224 -2.82 -3.48 -5.45
CA ILE A 224 -3.79 -2.55 -6.04
C ILE A 224 -3.61 -2.48 -7.55
N LEU A 225 -2.40 -2.21 -8.04
CA LEU A 225 -2.16 -1.99 -9.47
C LEU A 225 -2.41 -3.25 -10.30
N THR A 226 -2.03 -4.43 -9.80
CA THR A 226 -2.34 -5.70 -10.48
C THR A 226 -3.82 -6.02 -10.45
N SER A 227 -4.53 -5.72 -9.35
CA SER A 227 -5.99 -5.88 -9.29
C SER A 227 -6.70 -4.96 -10.29
N VAL A 228 -6.29 -3.69 -10.37
CA VAL A 228 -6.82 -2.74 -11.37
C VAL A 228 -6.54 -3.24 -12.79
N LEU A 229 -5.33 -3.74 -13.06
CA LEU A 229 -4.98 -4.32 -14.37
C LEU A 229 -5.91 -5.48 -14.74
N ASN A 230 -6.05 -6.46 -13.84
CA ASN A 230 -6.88 -7.64 -14.08
C ASN A 230 -8.35 -7.28 -14.35
N ILE A 231 -8.90 -6.32 -13.58
CA ILE A 231 -10.27 -5.84 -13.77
C ILE A 231 -10.41 -5.16 -15.13
N ARG A 232 -9.47 -4.30 -15.51
CA ARG A 232 -9.49 -3.64 -16.83
C ARG A 232 -9.39 -4.65 -17.96
N GLU A 233 -8.51 -5.64 -17.85
CA GLU A 233 -8.37 -6.73 -18.82
C GLU A 233 -9.66 -7.56 -18.95
N SER A 234 -10.38 -7.79 -17.85
CA SER A 234 -11.67 -8.49 -17.88
C SER A 234 -12.81 -7.69 -18.57
N THR A 235 -12.65 -6.37 -18.64
CA THR A 235 -13.64 -5.42 -19.23
C THR A 235 -13.19 -4.83 -20.57
N SER A 236 -12.07 -5.35 -21.12
CA SER A 236 -11.14 -4.68 -22.03
C SER A 236 -11.64 -4.32 -23.43
N ASP A 237 -12.87 -4.70 -23.81
CA ASP A 237 -13.41 -4.36 -25.13
C ASP A 237 -13.54 -2.84 -25.40
N LYS A 238 -13.27 -1.97 -24.41
CA LYS A 238 -13.60 -0.53 -24.48
C LYS A 238 -12.46 0.47 -24.24
N ALA A 239 -11.26 0.10 -23.76
CA ALA A 239 -10.25 1.12 -23.40
C ALA A 239 -8.77 0.63 -23.34
N PRO A 240 -8.14 0.26 -24.46
CA PRO A 240 -6.75 -0.26 -24.48
C PRO A 240 -5.72 0.71 -23.90
N ARG A 241 -5.92 2.03 -24.07
CA ARG A 241 -5.01 3.06 -23.52
C ARG A 241 -4.94 3.05 -22.00
N LYS A 242 -6.06 2.81 -21.31
CA LYS A 242 -6.10 2.79 -19.83
C LYS A 242 -5.40 1.54 -19.30
N THR A 243 -5.51 0.40 -19.98
CA THR A 243 -4.78 -0.83 -19.65
C THR A 243 -3.27 -0.62 -19.80
N ILE A 244 -2.84 -0.03 -20.92
CA ILE A 244 -1.42 0.32 -21.16
C ILE A 244 -0.91 1.31 -20.11
N PHE A 245 -1.73 2.27 -19.71
CA PHE A 245 -1.36 3.21 -18.64
C PHE A 245 -1.05 2.49 -17.33
N VAL A 246 -1.89 1.54 -16.89
CA VAL A 246 -1.63 0.73 -15.70
C VAL A 246 -0.37 -0.14 -15.85
N LEU A 247 -0.17 -0.75 -17.02
CA LEU A 247 1.05 -1.52 -17.30
C LEU A 247 2.31 -0.65 -17.17
N LYS A 248 2.30 0.58 -17.70
CA LYS A 248 3.43 1.52 -17.55
C LYS A 248 3.70 1.87 -16.08
N ILE A 249 2.67 2.02 -15.26
CA ILE A 249 2.83 2.27 -13.82
C ILE A 249 3.50 1.07 -13.14
N LEU A 250 3.07 -0.15 -13.45
CA LEU A 250 3.71 -1.38 -12.94
C LEU A 250 5.17 -1.50 -13.38
N VAL A 251 5.49 -1.14 -14.62
CA VAL A 251 6.88 -1.07 -15.11
C VAL A 251 7.71 -0.12 -14.25
N MET A 252 7.23 1.09 -13.99
CA MET A 252 7.95 2.06 -13.15
C MET A 252 8.15 1.55 -11.72
N LEU A 253 7.11 0.95 -11.12
CA LEU A 253 7.19 0.36 -9.78
C LEU A 253 8.28 -0.72 -9.72
N TYR A 254 8.22 -1.72 -10.61
CA TYR A 254 9.20 -2.82 -10.59
C TYR A 254 10.61 -2.35 -10.97
N TYR A 255 10.74 -1.34 -11.82
CA TYR A 255 12.04 -0.72 -12.12
C TYR A 255 12.65 -0.05 -10.89
N LEU A 256 11.86 0.73 -10.14
CA LEU A 256 12.30 1.38 -8.89
C LEU A 256 12.65 0.36 -7.80
N MET A 257 11.94 -0.77 -7.76
CA MET A 257 12.27 -1.92 -6.89
C MET A 257 13.49 -2.73 -7.39
N MET A 258 14.13 -2.33 -8.49
CA MET A 258 15.22 -3.06 -9.18
C MET A 258 14.86 -4.50 -9.60
N ASN A 259 13.57 -4.80 -9.74
CA ASN A 259 13.08 -6.07 -10.26
C ASN A 259 12.90 -5.97 -11.78
N TYR A 260 14.03 -5.89 -12.49
CA TYR A 260 14.06 -5.66 -13.94
C TYR A 260 13.36 -6.77 -14.73
N SER A 261 13.41 -8.01 -14.25
CA SER A 261 12.71 -9.14 -14.87
C SER A 261 11.20 -8.91 -14.93
N LYS A 262 10.57 -8.53 -13.81
CA LYS A 262 9.13 -8.20 -13.81
C LYS A 262 8.85 -6.91 -14.57
N ALA A 263 9.70 -5.89 -14.46
CA ALA A 263 9.55 -4.66 -15.23
C ALA A 263 9.53 -4.94 -16.74
N GLN A 264 10.43 -5.81 -17.22
CA GLN A 264 10.51 -6.24 -18.61
C GLN A 264 9.25 -7.00 -19.05
N GLU A 265 8.74 -7.90 -18.22
CA GLU A 265 7.50 -8.64 -18.49
C GLU A 265 6.32 -7.68 -18.75
N TYR A 266 6.09 -6.72 -17.85
CA TYR A 266 5.02 -5.73 -18.01
C TYR A 266 5.27 -4.78 -19.19
N ALA A 267 6.52 -4.39 -19.44
CA ALA A 267 6.87 -3.53 -20.57
C ALA A 267 6.59 -4.22 -21.91
N MET A 268 6.92 -5.51 -22.02
CA MET A 268 6.65 -6.31 -23.22
C MET A 268 5.13 -6.47 -23.44
N ARG A 269 4.36 -6.71 -22.37
CA ARG A 269 2.89 -6.74 -22.44
C ARG A 269 2.32 -5.40 -22.93
N ALA A 270 2.80 -4.29 -22.39
CA ALA A 270 2.37 -2.95 -22.80
C ALA A 270 2.66 -2.69 -24.28
N PHE A 271 3.84 -3.10 -24.75
CA PHE A 271 4.27 -2.92 -26.14
C PHE A 271 3.45 -3.75 -27.12
N ASN A 272 3.21 -5.03 -26.80
CA ASN A 272 2.39 -5.92 -27.63
C ASN A 272 0.96 -5.41 -27.74
N LEU A 273 0.36 -4.99 -26.61
CA LEU A 273 -0.98 -4.43 -26.60
C LEU A 273 -1.07 -3.11 -27.39
N ALA A 274 -0.04 -2.26 -27.33
CA ALA A 274 0.01 -1.04 -28.11
C ALA A 274 0.07 -1.30 -29.63
N LYS A 275 0.81 -2.34 -30.04
CA LYS A 275 0.89 -2.78 -31.44
C LYS A 275 -0.41 -3.37 -31.96
N GLU A 276 -1.01 -4.29 -31.20
CA GLU A 276 -2.27 -4.93 -31.55
C GLU A 276 -3.40 -3.92 -31.77
N GLN A 277 -3.41 -2.86 -30.95
CA GLN A 277 -4.44 -1.82 -30.95
C GLN A 277 -4.11 -0.64 -31.89
N GLN A 278 -3.03 -0.75 -32.68
CA GLN A 278 -2.57 0.28 -33.62
C GLN A 278 -2.50 1.68 -33.00
N LEU A 279 -1.99 1.78 -31.77
CA LEU A 279 -1.75 3.07 -31.13
C LEU A 279 -0.69 3.87 -31.87
N SER A 280 -0.65 5.18 -31.61
CA SER A 280 0.25 6.08 -32.34
C SER A 280 1.72 5.69 -32.17
N ASP A 281 2.54 5.96 -33.19
CA ASP A 281 3.98 5.68 -33.15
C ASP A 281 4.66 6.33 -31.93
N HIS A 282 4.16 7.49 -31.48
CA HIS A 282 4.65 8.16 -30.28
C HIS A 282 4.44 7.33 -29.02
N GLU A 283 3.23 6.77 -28.82
CA GLU A 283 2.90 5.93 -27.66
C GLU A 283 3.72 4.63 -27.68
N GLN A 284 3.92 4.04 -28.85
CA GLN A 284 4.76 2.86 -29.02
C GLN A 284 6.24 3.16 -28.70
N ASN A 285 6.76 4.30 -29.16
CA ASN A 285 8.13 4.73 -28.92
C ASN A 285 8.42 4.96 -27.44
N THR A 286 7.49 5.58 -26.69
CA THR A 286 7.68 5.79 -25.23
C THR A 286 7.81 4.46 -24.48
N ILE A 287 7.04 3.44 -24.87
CA ILE A 287 7.11 2.11 -24.25
C ILE A 287 8.42 1.41 -24.65
N GLN A 288 8.84 1.58 -25.91
CA GLN A 288 10.11 1.02 -26.40
C GLN A 288 11.32 1.64 -25.71
N GLU A 289 11.31 2.94 -25.43
CA GLU A 289 12.36 3.64 -24.67
C GLU A 289 12.47 3.08 -23.24
N LEU A 290 11.34 2.90 -22.54
CA LEU A 290 11.30 2.24 -21.23
C LEU A 290 11.86 0.82 -21.29
N LEU A 291 11.50 0.04 -22.31
CA LEU A 291 11.98 -1.32 -22.49
C LEU A 291 13.49 -1.39 -22.73
N ASN A 292 14.03 -0.47 -23.55
CA ASN A 292 15.47 -0.37 -23.80
C ASN A 292 16.24 0.02 -22.54
N LEU A 293 15.69 0.90 -21.71
CA LEU A 293 16.29 1.27 -20.42
C LEU A 293 16.38 0.07 -19.47
N ILE A 294 15.30 -0.72 -19.34
CA ILE A 294 15.29 -1.92 -18.50
C ILE A 294 16.35 -2.94 -18.97
N LEU A 295 16.44 -3.15 -20.29
CA LEU A 295 17.41 -4.07 -20.89
C LEU A 295 18.86 -3.63 -20.68
N ALA A 296 19.13 -2.32 -20.74
CA ALA A 296 20.46 -1.78 -20.50
C ALA A 296 20.91 -2.05 -19.05
N GLU A 297 20.00 -1.97 -18.09
CA GLU A 297 20.26 -2.21 -16.67
C GLU A 297 20.44 -3.70 -16.32
N GLU A 298 19.72 -4.63 -16.99
CA GLU A 298 19.98 -6.07 -16.85
C GLU A 298 21.37 -6.50 -17.34
N GLY A 299 21.94 -5.76 -18.30
CA GLY A 299 23.25 -6.04 -18.90
C GLY A 299 24.46 -5.72 -18.00
N TYR A 300 24.26 -5.02 -16.88
CA TYR A 300 25.30 -4.75 -15.88
C TYR A 300 25.14 -5.72 -14.70
N PRO A 301 25.83 -6.87 -14.69
CA PRO A 301 25.70 -7.82 -13.59
C PRO A 301 26.10 -7.17 -12.27
N ILE A 302 25.24 -7.37 -11.28
CA ILE A 302 25.47 -7.06 -9.88
C ILE A 302 26.60 -7.98 -9.39
N ILE A 303 27.86 -7.54 -9.52
CA ILE A 303 29.04 -8.19 -8.91
C ILE A 303 29.27 -7.64 -7.50
#